data_AF-A0A078GXI8-F1
#
_entry.id   AF-A0A078GXI8-F1
#
_cell.length_a   1.000
_cell.length_b   1.000
_cell.length_c   1.000
_cell.angle_alpha   90.00
_cell.angle_beta   90.00
_cell.angle_gamma   90.00
#
_symmetry.space_group_name_H-M   'P 1'
#
loop_
_entity.id
_entity.type
_entity.pdbx_description
1 polymer ?
#
loop_
_entity_poly.entity_id
_entity_poly.type
_entity_poly.pdbx_seq_one_letter_code
_entity_poly.pdbx_strand_id
1 'polypeptide(L)'
;MANITAQTQTANLDIEDGRSGGGSRSQDSPRPPIFISFVQKLFGEFVGTFSLVFAGCSAIVVNDTYGKPVTLPGIALTWGLSVMVMTYSIGHISGAHFNPAITIALASSRKFPLKQVPGYIAAQVLGSTLAIESLRLLFNLNNNGCSLKGAIYVGTHPSSSNTAAFVVEFFATFNLLFVISAVATDKRANRSFAGLAIGATVVLDILFGGPISGASMNPARSLAPAYIWGCYKDLWIYIVAPVVGALTADEYGANGATDSRRQEPAKTMLKKSSLAGDQSPNNGKRGRKKIPANKSRHRSLSESFRDRKERERAENFNNWLFRYWVFV
;
A
#
# COMPACT_ATOMS: atom_id res chain seq x y z
N MET A 1 -31.64 29.78 39.61
CA MET A 1 -30.47 29.39 38.80
C MET A 1 -29.93 28.09 39.40
N ALA A 2 -29.79 27.06 38.57
CA ALA A 2 -29.68 25.66 38.99
C ALA A 2 -28.36 25.34 39.71
N ASN A 3 -28.49 24.59 40.81
CA ASN A 3 -27.40 23.97 41.56
C ASN A 3 -27.32 22.47 41.23
N ILE A 4 -26.08 21.99 41.24
CA ILE A 4 -25.64 20.58 41.27
C ILE A 4 -26.29 19.84 42.46
N THR A 5 -26.64 18.55 42.32
CA THR A 5 -26.27 17.42 43.21
C THR A 5 -26.86 16.09 42.69
N ALA A 6 -26.05 15.04 42.72
CA ALA A 6 -26.37 13.66 42.38
C ALA A 6 -27.31 12.98 43.39
N GLN A 7 -28.07 11.96 42.94
CA GLN A 7 -28.50 10.85 43.80
C GLN A 7 -28.84 9.58 42.99
N THR A 8 -28.02 8.57 43.26
CA THR A 8 -28.18 7.11 43.32
C THR A 8 -29.59 6.52 43.13
N GLN A 9 -29.70 5.49 42.28
CA GLN A 9 -30.74 4.47 42.41
C GLN A 9 -30.10 3.07 42.39
N THR A 10 -30.32 2.37 43.49
CA THR A 10 -29.88 1.00 43.81
C THR A 10 -30.72 -0.03 43.04
N ALA A 11 -30.08 -1.04 42.47
CA ALA A 11 -30.75 -2.26 42.04
C ALA A 11 -30.10 -3.48 42.71
N ASN A 12 -30.89 -4.01 43.65
CA ASN A 12 -30.89 -5.27 44.40
C ASN A 12 -29.85 -6.36 44.08
N LEU A 13 -29.29 -6.84 45.18
CA LEU A 13 -28.57 -8.10 45.34
C LEU A 13 -29.58 -9.22 45.59
N ASP A 14 -29.56 -10.25 44.76
CA ASP A 14 -30.04 -11.59 45.13
C ASP A 14 -28.86 -12.56 45.02
N ILE A 15 -28.48 -13.12 46.16
CA ILE A 15 -27.48 -14.17 46.31
C ILE A 15 -28.24 -15.50 46.42
N GLU A 16 -27.95 -16.45 45.52
CA GLU A 16 -28.19 -17.87 45.78
C GLU A 16 -26.92 -18.68 45.50
N ASP A 17 -26.65 -19.58 46.45
CA ASP A 17 -25.46 -20.42 46.61
C ASP A 17 -25.39 -21.62 45.64
N GLY A 18 -24.17 -21.88 45.16
CA GLY A 18 -23.54 -23.21 45.14
C GLY A 18 -24.07 -24.31 44.20
N ARG A 19 -23.33 -24.59 43.11
CA ARG A 19 -22.81 -25.95 42.79
C ARG A 19 -21.87 -25.97 41.58
N SER A 20 -20.89 -26.86 41.69
CA SER A 20 -19.85 -27.24 40.73
C SER A 20 -20.39 -27.88 39.44
N GLY A 21 -19.73 -27.59 38.31
CA GLY A 21 -19.73 -28.46 37.14
C GLY A 21 -19.79 -27.76 35.78
N GLY A 22 -18.81 -28.05 34.91
CA GLY A 22 -18.95 -27.95 33.45
C GLY A 22 -18.15 -26.82 32.79
N GLY A 23 -16.96 -27.14 32.28
CA GLY A 23 -16.20 -26.24 31.43
C GLY A 23 -16.97 -25.91 30.15
N SER A 24 -17.32 -24.63 29.97
CA SER A 24 -17.76 -24.09 28.69
C SER A 24 -16.53 -23.86 27.81
N ARG A 25 -16.27 -24.81 26.90
CA ARG A 25 -15.47 -24.53 25.71
C ARG A 25 -16.19 -23.41 24.96
N SER A 26 -15.62 -22.21 24.96
CA SER A 26 -15.99 -21.16 24.00
C SER A 26 -15.73 -21.71 22.61
N GLN A 27 -16.78 -22.16 21.94
CA GLN A 27 -16.74 -22.42 20.51
C GLN A 27 -16.58 -21.06 19.82
N ASP A 28 -15.34 -20.66 19.57
CA ASP A 28 -15.02 -19.63 18.58
C ASP A 28 -15.47 -20.18 17.22
N SER A 29 -16.72 -19.87 16.88
CA SER A 29 -17.22 -20.08 15.53
C SER A 29 -16.37 -19.22 14.58
N PRO A 30 -15.79 -19.80 13.51
CA PRO A 30 -15.01 -19.02 12.57
C PRO A 30 -15.88 -17.91 11.98
N ARG A 31 -15.47 -16.65 12.18
CA ARG A 31 -16.16 -15.52 11.54
C ARG A 31 -16.19 -15.78 10.02
N PRO A 32 -17.32 -15.59 9.35
CA PRO A 32 -17.39 -15.79 7.90
C PRO A 32 -16.38 -14.88 7.21
N PRO A 33 -15.75 -15.35 6.11
CA PRO A 33 -14.81 -14.53 5.36
C PRO A 33 -15.51 -13.25 4.87
N ILE A 34 -14.91 -12.09 5.16
CA ILE A 34 -15.42 -10.79 4.68
C ILE A 34 -15.24 -10.74 3.16
N PHE A 35 -16.34 -10.83 2.41
CA PHE A 35 -16.34 -10.66 0.96
C PHE A 35 -16.40 -9.18 0.61
N ILE A 36 -15.30 -8.64 0.08
CA ILE A 36 -15.26 -7.26 -0.44
C ILE A 36 -15.88 -7.26 -1.85
N SER A 37 -16.97 -6.51 -2.01
CA SER A 37 -17.66 -6.35 -3.29
C SER A 37 -16.83 -5.51 -4.27
N PHE A 38 -17.10 -5.67 -5.58
CA PHE A 38 -16.45 -4.84 -6.59
C PHE A 38 -16.77 -3.34 -6.39
N VAL A 39 -17.99 -3.01 -5.97
CA VAL A 39 -18.39 -1.62 -5.66
C VAL A 39 -17.56 -1.03 -4.53
N GLN A 40 -17.28 -1.79 -3.47
CA GLN A 40 -16.40 -1.33 -2.38
C GLN A 40 -14.98 -1.06 -2.87
N LYS A 41 -14.47 -1.87 -3.80
CA LYS A 41 -13.16 -1.63 -4.42
C LYS A 41 -13.14 -0.34 -5.23
N LEU A 42 -14.17 -0.10 -6.05
CA LEU A 42 -14.30 1.12 -6.83
C LEU A 42 -14.38 2.36 -5.92
N PHE A 43 -15.12 2.26 -4.81
CA PHE A 43 -15.18 3.34 -3.83
C PHE A 43 -13.83 3.59 -3.17
N GLY A 44 -13.08 2.52 -2.84
CA GLY A 44 -11.71 2.64 -2.34
C GLY A 44 -10.79 3.37 -3.34
N GLU A 45 -10.83 3.00 -4.61
CA GLU A 45 -10.05 3.67 -5.66
C GLU A 45 -10.44 5.14 -5.86
N PHE A 46 -11.74 5.44 -5.81
CA PHE A 46 -12.25 6.80 -5.90
C PHE A 46 -11.76 7.65 -4.72
N VAL A 47 -11.96 7.19 -3.48
CA VAL A 47 -11.57 7.93 -2.27
C VAL A 47 -10.06 8.13 -2.20
N GLY A 48 -9.28 7.08 -2.46
CA GLY A 48 -7.82 7.21 -2.42
C GLY A 48 -7.31 8.17 -3.48
N THR A 49 -7.81 8.08 -4.72
CA THR A 49 -7.41 8.99 -5.80
C THR A 49 -7.88 10.43 -5.54
N PHE A 50 -9.08 10.61 -4.98
CA PHE A 50 -9.54 11.93 -4.54
C PHE A 50 -8.57 12.51 -3.49
N SER A 51 -8.28 11.76 -2.43
CA SER A 51 -7.47 12.24 -1.31
C SER A 51 -6.04 12.59 -1.73
N LEU A 52 -5.39 11.75 -2.55
CA LEU A 52 -4.02 12.02 -3.00
C LEU A 52 -3.94 13.24 -3.93
N VAL A 53 -4.88 13.36 -4.87
CA VAL A 53 -4.89 14.49 -5.82
C VAL A 53 -5.27 15.77 -5.10
N PHE A 54 -6.27 15.73 -4.22
CA PHE A 54 -6.70 16.87 -3.44
C PHE A 54 -5.56 17.40 -2.58
N ALA A 55 -4.94 16.56 -1.75
CA ALA A 55 -3.86 16.98 -0.86
C ALA A 55 -2.62 17.46 -1.62
N GLY A 56 -2.18 16.68 -2.62
CA GLY A 56 -0.99 16.99 -3.40
C GLY A 56 -1.12 18.27 -4.25
N CYS A 57 -2.26 18.47 -4.92
CA CYS A 57 -2.51 19.72 -5.65
C CYS A 57 -2.81 20.88 -4.70
N SER A 58 -3.43 20.65 -3.53
CA SER A 58 -3.57 21.69 -2.49
C SER A 58 -2.22 22.23 -2.05
N ALA A 59 -1.21 21.36 -1.86
CA ALA A 59 0.13 21.80 -1.49
C ALA A 59 0.73 22.74 -2.55
N ILE A 60 0.48 22.48 -3.84
CA ILE A 60 0.91 23.35 -4.95
C ILE A 60 0.20 24.70 -4.88
N VAL A 61 -1.13 24.70 -4.72
CA VAL A 61 -1.94 25.94 -4.64
C VAL A 61 -1.55 26.78 -3.42
N VAL A 62 -1.43 26.16 -2.25
CA VAL A 62 -1.00 26.81 -1.00
C VAL A 62 0.39 27.40 -1.18
N ASN A 63 1.30 26.66 -1.82
CA ASN A 63 2.64 27.16 -2.09
C ASN A 63 2.60 28.42 -2.97
N ASP A 64 1.83 28.44 -4.05
CA ASP A 64 1.80 29.61 -4.93
C ASP A 64 1.04 30.80 -4.28
N THR A 65 -0.07 30.52 -3.59
CA THR A 65 -0.95 31.53 -2.99
C THR A 65 -0.30 32.28 -1.82
N TYR A 66 0.45 31.57 -0.98
CA TYR A 66 0.92 32.11 0.31
C TYR A 66 2.43 32.43 0.33
N GLY A 67 3.04 32.72 -0.82
CA GLY A 67 4.44 33.18 -0.87
C GLY A 67 5.48 32.05 -0.77
N LYS A 68 5.14 30.86 -1.28
CA LYS A 68 6.01 29.67 -1.38
C LYS A 68 6.52 29.05 -0.06
N PRO A 69 5.71 28.94 1.01
CA PRO A 69 6.16 28.40 2.29
C PRO A 69 6.37 26.89 2.28
N VAL A 70 5.68 26.16 1.39
CA VAL A 70 5.70 24.69 1.35
C VAL A 70 6.98 24.19 0.68
N THR A 71 7.43 24.88 -0.38
CA THR A 71 8.57 24.53 -1.24
C THR A 71 8.45 23.13 -1.88
N LEU A 72 9.40 22.75 -2.74
CA LEU A 72 9.38 21.45 -3.40
C LEU A 72 9.42 20.27 -2.41
N PRO A 73 10.29 20.25 -1.37
CA PRO A 73 10.26 19.18 -0.37
C PRO A 73 8.92 19.02 0.36
N GLY A 74 8.25 20.12 0.71
CA GLY A 74 6.94 20.04 1.36
C GLY A 74 5.88 19.48 0.42
N ILE A 75 5.88 19.89 -0.85
CA ILE A 75 4.97 19.33 -1.88
C ILE A 75 5.24 17.83 -2.03
N ALA A 76 6.50 17.42 -2.17
CA ALA A 76 6.89 16.02 -2.29
C ALA A 76 6.41 15.18 -1.09
N LEU A 77 6.62 15.69 0.13
CA LEU A 77 6.15 15.06 1.36
C LEU A 77 4.62 14.95 1.40
N THR A 78 3.87 15.97 1.00
CA THR A 78 2.40 15.89 0.97
C THR A 78 1.93 14.74 0.07
N TRP A 79 2.43 14.67 -1.17
CA TRP A 79 2.08 13.59 -2.09
C TRP A 79 2.43 12.21 -1.54
N GLY A 80 3.67 12.04 -1.07
CA GLY A 80 4.13 10.75 -0.55
C GLY A 80 3.41 10.30 0.72
N LEU A 81 3.16 11.22 1.66
CA LEU A 81 2.40 10.94 2.88
C LEU A 81 0.94 10.62 2.55
N SER A 82 0.30 11.32 1.62
CA SER A 82 -1.07 11.00 1.20
C SER A 82 -1.17 9.59 0.61
N VAL A 83 -0.21 9.19 -0.24
CA VAL A 83 -0.14 7.82 -0.77
C VAL A 83 0.08 6.80 0.33
N MET A 84 1.00 7.07 1.27
CA MET A 84 1.26 6.19 2.41
C MET A 84 0.00 5.99 3.26
N VAL A 85 -0.67 7.07 3.65
CA VAL A 85 -1.86 7.05 4.50
C VAL A 85 -2.98 6.28 3.80
N MET A 86 -3.30 6.62 2.54
CA MET A 86 -4.37 5.92 1.81
C MET A 86 -4.05 4.45 1.56
N THR A 87 -2.79 4.10 1.31
CA THR A 87 -2.39 2.70 1.15
C THR A 87 -2.63 1.90 2.43
N TYR A 88 -2.27 2.45 3.60
CA TYR A 88 -2.53 1.77 4.88
C TYR A 88 -4.01 1.76 5.26
N SER A 89 -4.75 2.82 4.96
CA SER A 89 -6.15 2.95 5.35
C SER A 89 -7.08 2.07 4.51
N ILE A 90 -6.94 2.06 3.18
CA ILE A 90 -7.92 1.42 2.28
C ILE A 90 -7.29 0.45 1.28
N GLY A 91 -5.98 0.20 1.35
CA GLY A 91 -5.30 -0.78 0.49
C GLY A 91 -5.82 -2.21 0.67
N HIS A 92 -6.29 -2.57 1.86
CA HIS A 92 -6.95 -3.86 2.10
C HIS A 92 -8.33 -3.99 1.41
N ILE A 93 -8.93 -2.88 0.98
CA ILE A 93 -10.23 -2.85 0.30
C ILE A 93 -10.02 -3.00 -1.21
N SER A 94 -9.32 -2.04 -1.85
CA SER A 94 -9.19 -1.98 -3.31
C SER A 94 -7.87 -2.51 -3.85
N GLY A 95 -6.87 -2.71 -3.01
CA GLY A 95 -5.48 -2.89 -3.44
C GLY A 95 -4.70 -1.59 -3.60
N ALA A 96 -5.36 -0.43 -3.40
CA ALA A 96 -4.75 0.90 -3.44
C ALA A 96 -3.94 1.18 -4.72
N HIS A 97 -4.55 0.99 -5.89
CA HIS A 97 -3.84 1.31 -7.13
C HIS A 97 -3.73 2.82 -7.32
N PHE A 98 -4.85 3.52 -7.14
CA PHE A 98 -5.06 4.96 -7.25
C PHE A 98 -4.48 5.63 -8.51
N ASN A 99 -4.19 4.82 -9.53
CA ASN A 99 -3.39 5.20 -10.67
C ASN A 99 -3.71 4.27 -11.85
N PRO A 100 -4.16 4.80 -13.00
CA PRO A 100 -4.44 4.01 -14.19
C PRO A 100 -3.22 3.24 -14.70
N ALA A 101 -2.01 3.81 -14.67
CA ALA A 101 -0.80 3.15 -15.15
C ALA A 101 -0.48 1.89 -14.32
N ILE A 102 -0.58 2.01 -12.98
CA ILE A 102 -0.40 0.89 -12.04
C ILE A 102 -1.48 -0.18 -12.26
N THR A 103 -2.73 0.23 -12.43
CA THR A 103 -3.85 -0.69 -12.67
C THR A 103 -3.66 -1.49 -13.95
N ILE A 104 -3.26 -0.82 -15.04
CA ILE A 104 -2.98 -1.45 -16.33
C ILE A 104 -1.82 -2.44 -16.21
N ALA A 105 -0.71 -2.02 -15.60
CA ALA A 105 0.47 -2.86 -15.47
C ALA A 105 0.22 -4.10 -14.59
N LEU A 106 -0.43 -3.96 -13.44
CA LEU A 106 -0.80 -5.13 -12.63
C LEU A 106 -1.72 -6.10 -13.39
N ALA A 107 -2.56 -5.59 -14.29
CA ALA A 107 -3.39 -6.43 -15.13
C ALA A 107 -2.61 -7.15 -16.24
N SER A 108 -1.55 -6.56 -16.79
CA SER A 108 -0.72 -7.20 -17.82
C SER A 108 -0.02 -8.46 -17.33
N SER A 109 0.49 -8.48 -16.09
CA SER A 109 1.06 -9.70 -15.49
C SER A 109 0.04 -10.58 -14.76
N ARG A 110 -1.26 -10.39 -15.01
CA ARG A 110 -2.35 -11.16 -14.37
C ARG A 110 -2.36 -11.08 -12.84
N LYS A 111 -1.73 -10.06 -12.26
CA LYS A 111 -1.81 -9.75 -10.82
C LYS A 111 -3.14 -9.07 -10.48
N PHE A 112 -3.82 -8.50 -11.48
CA PHE A 112 -5.14 -7.90 -11.37
C PHE A 112 -6.09 -8.35 -12.51
N PRO A 113 -7.39 -8.58 -12.27
CA PRO A 113 -8.31 -9.04 -13.31
C PRO A 113 -8.57 -7.97 -14.38
N LEU A 114 -8.26 -8.28 -15.65
CA LEU A 114 -8.46 -7.36 -16.79
C LEU A 114 -9.89 -6.79 -16.88
N LYS A 115 -10.91 -7.58 -16.53
CA LYS A 115 -12.33 -7.13 -16.55
C LYS A 115 -12.63 -6.01 -15.55
N GLN A 116 -11.83 -5.86 -14.49
CA GLN A 116 -12.02 -4.83 -13.46
C GLN A 116 -11.31 -3.51 -13.80
N VAL A 117 -10.36 -3.54 -14.75
CA VAL A 117 -9.52 -2.38 -15.12
C VAL A 117 -10.34 -1.17 -15.53
N PRO A 118 -11.36 -1.26 -16.42
CA PRO A 118 -12.13 -0.08 -16.81
C PRO A 118 -12.84 0.58 -15.63
N GLY A 119 -13.38 -0.21 -14.70
CA GLY A 119 -14.04 0.31 -13.50
C GLY A 119 -13.07 1.05 -12.58
N TYR A 120 -11.88 0.48 -12.35
CA TYR A 120 -10.84 1.12 -11.53
C TYR A 120 -10.38 2.44 -12.14
N ILE A 121 -10.09 2.46 -13.45
CA ILE A 121 -9.67 3.67 -14.16
C ILE A 121 -10.78 4.73 -14.09
N ALA A 122 -12.04 4.35 -14.29
CA ALA A 122 -13.16 5.28 -14.18
C ALA A 122 -13.27 5.88 -12.78
N ALA A 123 -13.17 5.05 -11.73
CA ALA A 123 -13.19 5.51 -10.34
C ALA A 123 -12.03 6.47 -10.02
N GLN A 124 -10.82 6.16 -10.49
CA GLN A 124 -9.63 7.00 -10.32
C GLN A 124 -9.78 8.36 -11.02
N VAL A 125 -10.22 8.36 -12.28
CA VAL A 125 -10.43 9.59 -13.05
C VAL A 125 -11.54 10.44 -12.43
N LEU A 126 -12.64 9.84 -11.99
CA LEU A 126 -13.73 10.55 -11.31
C LEU A 126 -13.26 11.14 -9.97
N GLY A 127 -12.52 10.36 -9.16
CA GLY A 127 -11.96 10.83 -7.89
C GLY A 127 -11.00 12.00 -8.09
N SER A 128 -10.09 11.89 -9.06
CA SER A 128 -9.18 12.97 -9.44
C SER A 128 -9.92 14.22 -9.95
N THR A 129 -10.96 14.04 -10.76
CA THR A 129 -11.74 15.17 -11.31
C THR A 129 -12.45 15.92 -10.20
N LEU A 130 -13.12 15.20 -9.30
CA LEU A 130 -13.79 15.82 -8.16
C LEU A 130 -12.80 16.51 -7.22
N ALA A 131 -11.61 15.96 -7.01
CA ALA A 131 -10.57 16.59 -6.19
C ALA A 131 -10.14 17.94 -6.77
N ILE A 132 -9.89 18.00 -8.08
CA ILE A 132 -9.46 19.24 -8.73
C ILE A 132 -10.60 20.26 -8.83
N GLU A 133 -11.84 19.85 -9.07
CA GLU A 133 -12.98 20.75 -9.02
C GLU A 133 -13.20 21.33 -7.62
N SER A 134 -13.15 20.49 -6.58
CA SER A 134 -13.21 20.95 -5.19
C SER A 134 -12.11 21.97 -4.89
N LEU A 135 -10.88 21.72 -5.33
CA LEU A 135 -9.76 22.63 -5.15
C LEU A 135 -9.98 23.96 -5.89
N ARG A 136 -10.47 23.91 -7.14
CA ARG A 136 -10.78 25.09 -7.94
C ARG A 136 -11.80 25.98 -7.23
N LEU A 137 -12.86 25.38 -6.68
CA LEU A 137 -13.91 26.10 -5.95
C LEU A 137 -13.41 26.65 -4.61
N LEU A 138 -12.67 25.85 -3.82
CA LEU A 138 -12.16 26.27 -2.51
C LEU A 138 -11.20 27.45 -2.57
N PHE A 139 -10.35 27.50 -3.59
CA PHE A 139 -9.35 28.55 -3.76
C PHE A 139 -9.73 29.60 -4.82
N ASN A 140 -10.97 29.55 -5.36
CA ASN A 140 -11.46 30.42 -6.43
C ASN A 140 -10.49 30.51 -7.62
N LEU A 141 -9.94 29.36 -8.04
CA LEU A 141 -8.97 29.31 -9.13
C LEU A 141 -9.64 29.58 -10.47
N ASN A 142 -9.04 30.47 -11.26
CA ASN A 142 -9.50 30.75 -12.61
C ASN A 142 -9.10 29.62 -13.57
N ASN A 143 -10.07 29.09 -14.32
CA ASN A 143 -9.90 28.05 -15.32
C ASN A 143 -10.27 28.50 -16.75
N ASN A 144 -10.27 29.81 -17.02
CA ASN A 144 -10.55 30.38 -18.33
C ASN A 144 -9.40 30.10 -19.32
N GLY A 145 -9.37 28.86 -19.82
CA GLY A 145 -8.41 28.37 -20.79
C GLY A 145 -7.05 28.01 -20.19
N CYS A 146 -6.19 27.47 -21.06
CA CYS A 146 -4.87 27.02 -20.69
C CYS A 146 -3.90 28.19 -20.48
N SER A 147 -4.00 28.87 -19.34
CA SER A 147 -3.06 29.93 -18.96
C SER A 147 -1.98 29.40 -18.04
N LEU A 148 -0.88 28.93 -18.62
CA LEU A 148 0.34 28.59 -17.88
C LEU A 148 1.10 29.83 -17.37
N LYS A 149 0.64 31.03 -17.73
CA LYS A 149 1.24 32.32 -17.33
C LYS A 149 0.30 33.07 -16.40
N GLY A 150 0.78 33.39 -15.20
CA GLY A 150 0.09 34.28 -14.25
C GLY A 150 -1.14 33.71 -13.54
N ALA A 151 -1.54 32.47 -13.83
CA ALA A 151 -2.60 31.75 -13.10
C ALA A 151 -2.05 30.46 -12.48
N ILE A 152 -2.59 30.06 -11.33
CA ILE A 152 -2.22 28.82 -10.65
C ILE A 152 -2.78 27.64 -11.45
N TYR A 153 -1.91 26.96 -12.20
CA TYR A 153 -2.22 25.70 -12.86
C TYR A 153 -1.63 24.53 -12.07
N VAL A 154 -2.48 23.61 -11.62
CA VAL A 154 -2.11 22.45 -10.78
C VAL A 154 -1.84 21.17 -11.58
N GLY A 155 -2.09 21.21 -12.89
CA GLY A 155 -1.76 20.10 -13.79
C GLY A 155 -0.27 20.01 -14.07
N THR A 156 0.11 18.97 -14.81
CA THR A 156 1.50 18.75 -15.21
C THR A 156 1.78 19.36 -16.57
N HIS A 157 2.97 19.93 -16.71
CA HIS A 157 3.48 20.46 -17.97
C HIS A 157 5.02 20.36 -17.99
N PRO A 158 5.65 20.06 -19.14
CA PRO A 158 7.10 20.03 -19.25
C PRO A 158 7.73 21.40 -18.97
N SER A 159 8.78 21.48 -18.16
CA SER A 159 9.43 22.77 -17.87
C SER A 159 10.18 23.36 -19.07
N SER A 160 10.76 22.50 -19.92
CA SER A 160 11.55 22.95 -21.09
C SER A 160 11.59 21.96 -22.25
N SER A 161 11.57 20.65 -22.00
CA SER A 161 11.72 19.62 -23.04
C SER A 161 10.72 18.48 -22.86
N ASN A 162 9.94 18.20 -23.90
CA ASN A 162 8.98 17.09 -23.93
C ASN A 162 9.71 15.74 -23.80
N THR A 163 10.90 15.61 -24.40
CA THR A 163 11.73 14.41 -24.26
C THR A 163 12.21 14.22 -22.83
N ALA A 164 12.71 15.29 -22.18
CA ALA A 164 13.16 15.21 -20.79
C ALA A 164 11.99 14.84 -19.85
N ALA A 165 10.82 15.46 -20.05
CA ALA A 165 9.62 15.13 -19.29
C ALA A 165 9.20 13.68 -19.51
N PHE A 166 9.19 13.19 -20.75
CA PHE A 166 8.87 11.80 -21.07
C PHE A 166 9.81 10.81 -20.36
N VAL A 167 11.12 11.02 -20.44
CA VAL A 167 12.11 10.13 -19.82
C VAL A 167 11.97 10.12 -18.30
N VAL A 168 11.77 11.29 -17.68
CA VAL A 168 11.57 11.41 -16.23
C VAL A 168 10.27 10.73 -15.80
N GLU A 169 9.15 10.96 -16.49
CA GLU A 169 7.86 10.33 -16.17
C GLU A 169 7.91 8.81 -16.34
N PHE A 170 8.59 8.33 -17.38
CA PHE A 170 8.84 6.91 -17.59
C PHE A 170 9.64 6.32 -16.41
N PHE A 171 10.76 6.94 -16.05
CA PHE A 171 11.65 6.44 -15.00
C PHE A 171 11.02 6.50 -13.61
N ALA A 172 10.35 7.60 -13.28
CA ALA A 172 9.63 7.76 -12.02
C ALA A 172 8.52 6.71 -11.87
N THR A 173 7.71 6.51 -12.91
CA THR A 173 6.63 5.50 -12.84
C THR A 173 7.16 4.07 -12.82
N PHE A 174 8.28 3.82 -13.53
CA PHE A 174 9.02 2.56 -13.42
C PHE A 174 9.46 2.32 -11.97
N ASN A 175 10.10 3.31 -11.34
CA ASN A 175 10.59 3.21 -9.96
C ASN A 175 9.43 2.96 -8.98
N LEU A 176 8.33 3.70 -9.12
CA LEU A 176 7.11 3.53 -8.34
C LEU A 176 6.57 2.10 -8.43
N LEU A 177 6.33 1.56 -9.64
CA LEU A 177 5.78 0.21 -9.75
C LEU A 177 6.80 -0.86 -9.38
N PHE A 178 8.09 -0.64 -9.62
CA PHE A 178 9.15 -1.55 -9.18
C PHE A 178 9.09 -1.73 -7.66
N VAL A 179 9.00 -0.64 -6.90
CA VAL A 179 8.87 -0.68 -5.44
C VAL A 179 7.55 -1.31 -5.02
N ILE A 180 6.42 -0.92 -5.61
CA ILE A 180 5.11 -1.56 -5.34
C ILE A 180 5.20 -3.07 -5.54
N SER A 181 5.82 -3.51 -6.63
CA SER A 181 5.98 -4.94 -6.92
C SER A 181 6.84 -5.63 -5.87
N ALA A 182 7.95 -5.01 -5.48
CA ALA A 182 8.88 -5.54 -4.49
C ALA A 182 8.27 -5.65 -3.09
N VAL A 183 7.45 -4.69 -2.65
CA VAL A 183 6.95 -4.65 -1.25
C VAL A 183 5.53 -5.17 -1.08
N ALA A 184 4.66 -5.04 -2.09
CA ALA A 184 3.25 -5.39 -2.00
C ALA A 184 2.92 -6.70 -2.73
N THR A 185 3.61 -7.02 -3.83
CA THR A 185 3.27 -8.20 -4.65
C THR A 185 4.18 -9.40 -4.42
N ASP A 186 5.44 -9.20 -3.98
CA ASP A 186 6.33 -10.31 -3.63
C ASP A 186 5.87 -10.97 -2.32
N LYS A 187 5.77 -12.31 -2.33
CA LYS A 187 5.37 -13.10 -1.16
C LYS A 187 6.44 -13.13 -0.06
N ARG A 188 7.69 -12.79 -0.39
CA ARG A 188 8.82 -12.73 0.55
C ARG A 188 8.89 -11.39 1.29
N ALA A 189 8.17 -10.38 0.81
CA ALA A 189 8.26 -9.03 1.35
C ALA A 189 7.47 -8.88 2.65
N ASN A 190 7.99 -8.04 3.55
CA ASN A 190 7.26 -7.61 4.73
C ASN A 190 6.24 -6.54 4.34
N ARG A 191 5.00 -6.96 4.08
CA ARG A 191 3.90 -6.09 3.65
C ARG A 191 3.55 -5.00 4.66
N SER A 192 3.94 -5.14 5.92
CA SER A 192 3.69 -4.11 6.95
C SER A 192 4.36 -2.77 6.66
N PHE A 193 5.43 -2.76 5.83
CA PHE A 193 6.11 -1.53 5.41
C PHE A 193 5.74 -1.07 3.99
N ALA A 194 4.80 -1.73 3.33
CA ALA A 194 4.48 -1.46 1.93
C ALA A 194 4.03 -0.01 1.72
N GLY A 195 3.11 0.50 2.54
CA GLY A 195 2.63 1.89 2.43
C GLY A 195 3.75 2.92 2.62
N LEU A 196 4.66 2.69 3.56
CA LEU A 196 5.80 3.57 3.81
C LEU A 196 6.76 3.59 2.63
N ALA A 197 7.12 2.42 2.10
CA ALA A 197 8.02 2.31 0.96
C ALA A 197 7.43 2.98 -0.29
N ILE A 198 6.16 2.71 -0.60
CA ILE A 198 5.46 3.29 -1.76
C ILE A 198 5.37 4.82 -1.62
N GLY A 199 4.97 5.32 -0.45
CA GLY A 199 4.91 6.77 -0.19
C GLY A 199 6.28 7.45 -0.29
N ALA A 200 7.33 6.83 0.29
CA ALA A 200 8.69 7.35 0.20
C ALA A 200 9.20 7.41 -1.24
N THR A 201 8.88 6.42 -2.07
CA THR A 201 9.21 6.44 -3.51
C THR A 201 8.57 7.63 -4.21
N VAL A 202 7.29 7.92 -3.93
CA VAL A 202 6.62 9.12 -4.48
C VAL A 202 7.31 10.41 -4.05
N VAL A 203 7.75 10.52 -2.79
CA VAL A 203 8.55 11.69 -2.33
C VAL A 203 9.82 11.82 -3.18
N LEU A 204 10.59 10.75 -3.31
CA LEU A 204 11.86 10.76 -4.06
C LEU A 204 11.64 11.15 -5.52
N ASP A 205 10.63 10.56 -6.16
CA ASP A 205 10.30 10.80 -7.56
C ASP A 205 9.90 12.25 -7.82
N ILE A 206 9.19 12.89 -6.88
CA ILE A 206 8.83 14.31 -6.97
C ILE A 206 10.05 15.21 -6.75
N LEU A 207 10.96 14.87 -5.84
CA LEU A 207 12.13 15.69 -5.55
C LEU A 207 13.03 15.88 -6.78
N PHE A 208 13.23 14.84 -7.60
CA PHE A 208 14.01 14.98 -8.84
C PHE A 208 13.15 15.28 -10.07
N GLY A 209 11.94 14.71 -10.18
CA GLY A 209 11.12 14.83 -11.38
C GLY A 209 10.26 16.09 -11.42
N GLY A 210 9.91 16.64 -10.25
CA GLY A 210 9.04 17.81 -10.10
C GLY A 210 9.50 19.01 -10.93
N PRO A 211 10.78 19.45 -10.83
CA PRO A 211 11.28 20.58 -11.61
C PRO A 211 11.33 20.35 -13.14
N ILE A 212 11.24 19.10 -13.61
CA ILE A 212 11.41 18.76 -15.03
C ILE A 212 10.05 18.52 -15.72
N SER A 213 9.19 17.72 -15.09
CA SER A 213 7.91 17.28 -15.67
C SER A 213 6.69 17.63 -14.83
N GLY A 214 6.86 18.07 -13.58
CA GLY A 214 5.78 18.17 -12.59
C GLY A 214 5.44 16.85 -11.88
N ALA A 215 6.24 15.79 -12.12
CA ALA A 215 6.18 14.48 -11.49
C ALA A 215 4.75 13.91 -11.38
N SER A 216 4.16 13.56 -12.53
CA SER A 216 2.81 13.01 -12.59
C SER A 216 2.76 11.59 -12.05
N MET A 217 3.50 10.69 -12.71
CA MET A 217 3.47 9.23 -12.57
C MET A 217 2.08 8.59 -12.78
N ASN A 218 1.03 9.39 -12.99
CA ASN A 218 -0.35 8.98 -12.82
C ASN A 218 -1.25 9.69 -13.86
N PRO A 219 -1.75 8.93 -14.87
CA PRO A 219 -2.63 9.47 -15.89
C PRO A 219 -3.86 10.21 -15.34
N ALA A 220 -4.48 9.75 -14.23
CA ALA A 220 -5.65 10.41 -13.66
C ALA A 220 -5.30 11.79 -13.07
N ARG A 221 -4.16 11.88 -12.36
CA ARG A 221 -3.62 13.12 -11.75
C ARG A 221 -3.33 14.21 -12.78
N SER A 222 -2.98 13.84 -14.01
CA SER A 222 -2.73 14.79 -15.11
C SER A 222 -3.96 15.07 -15.95
N LEU A 223 -4.81 14.08 -16.19
CA LEU A 223 -6.01 14.21 -17.01
C LEU A 223 -7.02 15.19 -16.40
N ALA A 224 -7.25 15.12 -15.08
CA ALA A 224 -8.27 15.94 -14.43
C ALA A 224 -8.00 17.46 -14.54
N PRO A 225 -6.82 18.00 -14.17
CA PRO A 225 -6.51 19.42 -14.39
C PRO A 225 -6.53 19.82 -15.86
N ALA A 226 -6.02 18.96 -16.75
CA ALA A 226 -6.04 19.21 -18.19
C ALA A 226 -7.48 19.34 -18.72
N TYR A 227 -8.40 18.52 -18.22
CA TYR A 227 -9.82 18.61 -18.56
C TYR A 227 -10.46 19.91 -18.06
N ILE A 228 -10.18 20.31 -16.83
CA ILE A 228 -10.83 21.46 -16.18
C ILE A 228 -10.32 22.82 -16.71
N TRP A 229 -9.04 22.90 -17.10
CA TRP A 229 -8.42 24.09 -17.70
C TRP A 229 -8.39 24.06 -19.24
N GLY A 230 -8.72 22.93 -19.88
CA GLY A 230 -8.57 22.76 -21.33
C GLY A 230 -7.11 22.67 -21.82
N CYS A 231 -6.19 22.20 -20.99
CA CYS A 231 -4.75 22.10 -21.28
C CYS A 231 -4.35 20.70 -21.79
N TYR A 232 -4.53 20.40 -23.07
CA TYR A 232 -4.28 19.04 -23.60
C TYR A 232 -2.93 18.83 -24.30
N LYS A 233 -2.21 19.90 -24.65
CA LYS A 233 -1.03 19.86 -25.54
C LYS A 233 0.00 18.79 -25.16
N ASP A 234 0.39 18.73 -23.89
CA ASP A 234 1.44 17.84 -23.39
C ASP A 234 0.87 16.65 -22.61
N LEU A 235 -0.45 16.52 -22.54
CA LEU A 235 -1.14 15.49 -21.75
C LEU A 235 -0.68 14.08 -22.15
N TRP A 236 -0.43 13.85 -23.44
CA TRP A 236 -0.02 12.54 -23.96
C TRP A 236 1.23 12.00 -23.26
N ILE A 237 2.17 12.85 -22.85
CA ILE A 237 3.39 12.46 -22.13
C ILE A 237 3.01 11.78 -20.82
N TYR A 238 2.08 12.37 -20.09
CA TYR A 238 1.61 11.92 -18.78
C TYR A 238 0.61 10.76 -18.83
N ILE A 239 0.21 10.36 -20.03
CA ILE A 239 -0.53 9.11 -20.25
C ILE A 239 0.45 8.01 -20.66
N VAL A 240 1.23 8.25 -21.72
CA VAL A 240 2.06 7.23 -22.37
C VAL A 240 3.27 6.88 -21.52
N ALA A 241 4.05 7.88 -21.06
CA ALA A 241 5.28 7.60 -20.32
C ALA A 241 5.02 6.85 -19.01
N PRO A 242 4.01 7.21 -18.18
CA PRO A 242 3.69 6.43 -17.01
C PRO A 242 3.23 5.00 -17.31
N VAL A 243 2.37 4.80 -18.31
CA VAL A 243 1.91 3.45 -18.67
C VAL A 243 3.08 2.57 -19.13
N VAL A 244 3.95 3.09 -19.99
CA VAL A 244 5.10 2.34 -20.50
C VAL A 244 6.13 2.08 -19.38
N GLY A 245 6.38 3.05 -18.50
CA GLY A 245 7.26 2.88 -17.34
C GLY A 245 6.75 1.80 -16.38
N ALA A 246 5.45 1.84 -16.07
CA ALA A 246 4.79 0.84 -15.26
C ALA A 246 4.87 -0.56 -15.90
N LEU A 247 4.53 -0.71 -17.17
CA LEU A 247 4.60 -2.01 -17.87
C LEU A 247 6.01 -2.62 -17.82
N THR A 248 7.05 -1.81 -18.08
CA THR A 248 8.45 -2.26 -18.03
C THR A 248 8.86 -2.72 -16.62
N ALA A 249 8.43 -2.03 -15.58
CA ALA A 249 8.71 -2.42 -14.20
C ALA A 249 8.01 -3.74 -13.80
N ASP A 250 6.77 -3.91 -14.24
CA ASP A 250 5.99 -5.12 -13.97
C ASP A 250 6.60 -6.36 -14.64
N GLU A 251 7.04 -6.22 -15.89
CA GLU A 251 7.74 -7.27 -16.63
C GLU A 251 9.07 -7.66 -15.96
N TYR A 252 9.87 -6.66 -15.56
CA TYR A 252 11.13 -6.90 -14.84
C TYR A 252 10.89 -7.65 -13.52
N GLY A 253 9.90 -7.21 -12.73
CA GLY A 253 9.52 -7.86 -11.47
C GLY A 253 8.97 -9.28 -11.67
N ALA A 254 8.22 -9.53 -12.74
CA ALA A 254 7.72 -10.86 -13.09
C ALA A 254 8.88 -11.82 -13.38
N ASN A 255 9.86 -11.40 -14.18
CA ASN A 255 11.00 -12.23 -14.58
C ASN A 255 11.88 -12.64 -13.38
N GLY A 256 12.17 -11.71 -12.45
CA GLY A 256 12.94 -12.02 -11.23
C GLY A 256 12.22 -12.98 -10.26
N ALA A 257 10.88 -12.94 -10.22
CA ALA A 257 10.07 -13.85 -9.41
C ALA A 257 10.01 -15.27 -9.99
N THR A 258 10.05 -15.43 -11.32
CA THR A 258 10.14 -16.74 -11.98
C THR A 258 11.46 -17.44 -11.68
N ASP A 259 12.57 -16.71 -11.70
CA ASP A 259 13.89 -17.31 -11.49
C ASP A 259 14.08 -17.79 -10.04
N SER A 260 13.60 -17.00 -9.07
CA SER A 260 13.56 -17.39 -7.66
C SER A 260 12.75 -18.68 -7.41
N ARG A 261 11.62 -18.84 -8.11
CA ARG A 261 10.75 -20.05 -8.01
C ARG A 261 11.37 -21.30 -8.63
N ARG A 262 12.26 -21.16 -9.62
CA ARG A 262 13.01 -22.31 -10.18
C ARG A 262 14.12 -22.79 -9.23
N GLN A 263 14.72 -21.87 -8.47
CA GLN A 263 15.81 -22.19 -7.55
C GLN A 263 15.34 -22.85 -6.24
N GLU A 264 14.12 -22.56 -5.77
CA GLU A 264 13.58 -23.09 -4.52
C GLU A 264 13.44 -24.64 -4.51
N PRO A 265 12.82 -25.29 -5.53
CA PRO A 265 12.79 -26.75 -5.61
C PRO A 265 14.18 -27.38 -5.65
N ALA A 266 15.12 -26.77 -6.39
CA ALA A 266 16.49 -27.26 -6.51
C ALA A 266 17.23 -27.23 -5.16
N LYS A 267 17.08 -26.16 -4.39
CA LYS A 267 17.64 -26.03 -3.02
C LYS A 267 16.99 -27.03 -2.05
N THR A 268 15.69 -27.27 -2.15
CA THR A 268 15.00 -28.28 -1.34
C THR A 268 15.47 -29.70 -1.66
N MET A 269 15.69 -30.02 -2.95
CA MET A 269 16.20 -31.32 -3.38
C MET A 269 17.65 -31.55 -2.92
N LEU A 270 18.53 -30.56 -3.08
CA LEU A 270 19.92 -30.64 -2.58
C LEU A 270 19.98 -30.80 -1.05
N LYS A 271 19.09 -30.12 -0.32
CA LYS A 271 18.99 -30.30 1.13
C LYS A 271 18.50 -31.70 1.51
N LYS A 272 17.54 -32.27 0.76
CA LYS A 272 17.07 -33.65 0.97
C LYS A 272 18.14 -34.69 0.63
N SER A 273 18.92 -34.51 -0.44
CA SER A 273 20.01 -35.44 -0.79
C SER A 273 21.18 -35.36 0.19
N SER A 274 21.53 -34.16 0.66
CA SER A 274 22.51 -33.96 1.75
C SER A 274 22.09 -34.64 3.05
N LEU A 275 20.79 -34.64 3.39
CA LEU A 275 20.27 -35.33 4.57
C LEU A 275 20.12 -36.84 4.38
N ALA A 276 20.01 -37.32 3.13
CA ALA A 276 19.93 -38.74 2.80
C ALA A 276 21.33 -39.40 2.67
N GLY A 277 22.38 -38.61 2.39
CA GLY A 277 23.75 -39.08 2.24
C GLY A 277 24.46 -39.53 3.53
N ASP A 278 23.84 -39.35 4.69
CA ASP A 278 24.39 -39.74 6.00
C ASP A 278 23.88 -41.13 6.49
N GLN A 279 23.23 -41.89 5.62
CA GLN A 279 22.85 -43.29 5.88
C GLN A 279 23.48 -44.23 4.84
N SER A 280 24.79 -44.42 4.94
CA SER A 280 25.46 -45.55 4.29
C SER A 280 25.23 -46.83 5.10
N PRO A 281 24.75 -47.94 4.51
CA PRO A 281 24.59 -49.21 5.24
C PRO A 281 25.96 -49.87 5.39
N ASN A 282 26.64 -49.60 6.52
CA ASN A 282 27.88 -50.29 6.85
C ASN A 282 27.55 -51.68 7.44
N ASN A 283 27.93 -52.71 6.70
CA ASN A 283 27.74 -54.11 7.04
C ASN A 283 28.88 -54.55 7.97
N GLY A 284 28.61 -54.82 9.26
CA GLY A 284 29.63 -55.39 10.14
C GLY A 284 29.42 -55.32 11.65
N LYS A 285 28.94 -56.46 12.20
CA LYS A 285 29.27 -57.05 13.52
C LYS A 285 28.82 -56.36 14.83
N ARG A 286 27.96 -57.14 15.52
CA ARG A 286 27.87 -57.40 16.98
C ARG A 286 27.94 -56.22 17.97
N GLY A 287 26.79 -56.03 18.62
CA GLY A 287 26.67 -56.06 20.08
C GLY A 287 26.80 -54.74 20.85
N ARG A 288 25.65 -54.13 21.20
CA ARG A 288 25.34 -53.65 22.56
C ARG A 288 23.95 -53.01 22.59
N LYS A 289 23.15 -53.42 23.57
CA LYS A 289 21.88 -52.78 23.96
C LYS A 289 22.11 -51.28 24.20
N LYS A 290 21.33 -50.41 23.55
CA LYS A 290 21.09 -49.03 24.00
C LYS A 290 19.61 -48.67 23.87
N ILE A 291 19.12 -48.10 24.95
CA ILE A 291 17.76 -47.66 25.29
C ILE A 291 17.28 -46.62 24.26
N PRO A 292 15.99 -46.58 23.87
CA PRO A 292 15.50 -45.58 22.93
C PRO A 292 15.46 -44.20 23.60
N ALA A 293 16.30 -43.27 23.11
CA ALA A 293 16.22 -41.86 23.47
C ALA A 293 15.07 -41.20 22.70
N ASN A 294 14.09 -40.73 23.46
CA ASN A 294 12.88 -40.03 23.04
C ASN A 294 13.20 -38.71 22.30
N LYS A 295 13.33 -38.78 20.97
CA LYS A 295 13.63 -37.64 20.07
C LYS A 295 12.40 -36.77 19.74
N SER A 296 11.18 -37.18 20.11
CA SER A 296 9.95 -36.43 19.82
C SER A 296 9.67 -35.32 20.84
N ARG A 297 10.15 -35.46 22.08
CA ARG A 297 9.89 -34.47 23.15
C ARG A 297 10.69 -33.17 22.98
N HIS A 298 11.94 -33.23 22.52
CA HIS A 298 12.79 -32.04 22.34
C HIS A 298 12.33 -31.13 21.18
N ARG A 299 11.74 -31.69 20.12
CA ARG A 299 11.23 -30.91 18.99
C ARG A 299 9.96 -30.14 19.38
N SER A 300 9.06 -30.79 20.13
CA SER A 300 7.84 -30.17 20.64
C SER A 300 8.11 -29.01 21.62
N LEU A 301 9.16 -29.12 22.43
CA LEU A 301 9.57 -28.05 23.34
C LEU A 301 10.19 -26.88 22.56
N SER A 302 11.05 -27.13 21.56
CA SER A 302 11.62 -26.03 20.76
C SER A 302 10.58 -25.25 19.96
N GLU A 303 9.53 -25.93 19.47
CA GLU A 303 8.42 -25.28 18.75
C GLU A 303 7.54 -24.49 19.73
N SER A 304 7.23 -25.06 20.89
CA SER A 304 6.50 -24.38 21.98
C SER A 304 7.22 -23.11 22.49
N PHE A 305 8.54 -23.15 22.65
CA PHE A 305 9.31 -21.98 23.05
C PHE A 305 9.35 -20.90 21.95
N ARG A 306 9.39 -21.30 20.68
CA ARG A 306 9.40 -20.37 19.55
C ARG A 306 8.05 -19.68 19.42
N ASP A 307 6.95 -20.42 19.52
CA ASP A 307 5.59 -19.87 19.51
C ASP A 307 5.33 -18.95 20.70
N ARG A 308 5.82 -19.29 21.89
CA ARG A 308 5.70 -18.41 23.07
C ARG A 308 6.45 -17.09 22.87
N LYS A 309 7.66 -17.15 22.29
CA LYS A 309 8.48 -15.95 22.04
C LYS A 309 7.91 -15.06 20.93
N GLU A 310 7.19 -15.62 19.96
CA GLU A 310 6.47 -14.83 18.94
C GLU A 310 5.18 -14.22 19.49
N ARG A 311 4.44 -14.93 20.36
CA ARG A 311 3.26 -14.37 21.05
C ARG A 311 3.64 -13.21 21.97
N GLU A 312 4.70 -13.33 22.77
CA GLU A 312 5.20 -12.23 23.61
C GLU A 312 5.66 -11.03 22.77
N ARG A 313 6.20 -11.26 21.56
CA ARG A 313 6.62 -10.18 20.65
C ARG A 313 5.40 -9.45 20.04
N ALA A 314 4.34 -10.18 19.71
CA ALA A 314 3.09 -9.63 19.20
C ALA A 314 2.31 -8.85 20.28
N GLU A 315 2.27 -9.36 21.51
CA GLU A 315 1.66 -8.67 22.66
C GLU A 315 2.42 -7.39 23.03
N ASN A 316 3.76 -7.43 23.02
CA ASN A 316 4.57 -6.22 23.24
C ASN A 316 4.41 -5.18 22.13
N PHE A 317 4.23 -5.60 20.88
CA PHE A 317 3.94 -4.68 19.77
C PHE A 317 2.56 -4.04 19.89
N ASN A 318 1.54 -4.81 20.27
CA ASN A 318 0.18 -4.29 20.50
C ASN A 318 0.12 -3.36 21.71
N ASN A 319 0.85 -3.67 22.79
CA ASN A 319 0.97 -2.78 23.95
C ASN A 319 1.78 -1.51 23.63
N TRP A 320 2.76 -1.58 22.73
CA TRP A 320 3.48 -0.41 22.23
C TRP A 320 2.57 0.51 21.40
N LEU A 321 1.73 -0.06 20.51
CA LEU A 321 0.74 0.71 19.74
C LEU A 321 -0.34 1.35 20.62
N PHE A 322 -0.84 0.62 21.63
CA PHE A 322 -1.88 1.14 22.52
C PHE A 322 -1.37 2.30 23.41
N ARG A 323 -0.09 2.28 23.77
CA ARG A 323 0.55 3.34 24.59
C ARG A 323 0.77 4.66 23.85
N TYR A 324 0.79 4.66 22.52
CA TYR A 324 0.99 5.87 21.71
C TYR A 324 -0.29 6.46 21.12
N TRP A 325 -1.45 5.81 21.33
CA TRP A 325 -2.75 6.27 20.80
C TRP A 325 -3.62 7.05 21.80
N VAL A 326 -3.18 7.22 23.06
CA VAL A 326 -3.95 7.94 24.11
C VAL A 326 -3.62 9.45 24.17
N PHE A 327 -2.81 9.99 23.25
CA PHE A 327 -2.44 11.42 23.25
C PHE A 327 -2.45 12.08 21.86
N VAL A 328 -3.49 11.81 21.06
CA VAL A 328 -3.87 12.67 19.92
C VAL A 328 -5.35 13.01 20.03
#